data_AF-A0A0W0F9G6-F1
#
_entry.id   AF-A0A0W0F9G6-F1
#
_cell.length_a   1.000
_cell.length_b   1.000
_cell.length_c   1.000
_cell.angle_alpha   90.00
_cell.angle_beta   90.00
_cell.angle_gamma   90.00
#
_symmetry.space_group_name_H-M   'P 1'
#
loop_
_entity.id
_entity.type
_entity.pdbx_description
1 polymer ?
#
loop_
_entity_poly.entity_id
_entity_poly.type
_entity_poly.pdbx_seq_one_letter_code
_entity_poly.pdbx_strand_id
1 'polypeptide(L)'
;MQGPTDYQLFKSFIRQQFTSHEGAMARLRRNNKLPVAFDVSRPPVQVWNALGSIAYLTDKMHNGGSKARKDTMASVKKNWSSGANIGLWVTFLIENVALADESKGPFTPEGVDLLDKVLRVLSLLLLYPDAVKAETEDVDVEARILRRASPNLPLLSTNVWLRVLELSHATWHTWSAVVALIMYDGSHFEAFADHMTQVNSSGKLDVTRIYICHLLLVTQHFGDMGEQRFIGLQLFMSLVYISSFKGPLYSPFLLNGGIPALFNLLKMFITRPKLLQRTPNDSSDFHCAALLLIEGASLLGGFLATPMWISQALDLGLLILMFKAKRFFAYDKIRESKEKDCGRKLGDIFSEMLNTIKVFIVYPSIRTRFLKSMKHIIDSGLEENLQPRPEPFWSSWETSWCGCAGTRDVPAKVTPQARKDKKFGI
;
A
#
# COMPACT_ATOMS: atom_id res chain seq x y z
N MET A 1 -13.43 -6.50 13.94
CA MET A 1 -12.12 -7.10 14.26
C MET A 1 -12.35 -8.33 15.15
N GLN A 2 -12.63 -9.50 14.57
CA GLN A 2 -12.46 -10.78 15.26
C GLN A 2 -10.97 -11.16 15.17
N GLY A 3 -10.40 -11.55 16.31
CA GLY A 3 -8.97 -11.46 16.57
C GLY A 3 -8.09 -12.57 15.94
N PRO A 4 -6.76 -12.43 16.08
CA PRO A 4 -5.77 -13.43 15.65
C PRO A 4 -5.93 -14.81 16.30
N THR A 5 -6.76 -14.95 17.32
CA THR A 5 -6.99 -16.19 18.10
C THR A 5 -7.69 -17.28 17.28
N ASP A 6 -8.70 -16.94 16.46
CA ASP A 6 -9.50 -17.95 15.76
C ASP A 6 -8.73 -18.63 14.61
N TYR A 7 -7.95 -17.86 13.85
CA TYR A 7 -7.10 -18.43 12.81
C TYR A 7 -5.96 -19.30 13.38
N GLN A 8 -5.43 -18.97 14.56
CA GLN A 8 -4.42 -19.82 15.21
C GLN A 8 -5.03 -21.14 15.71
N LEU A 9 -6.28 -21.12 16.18
CA LEU A 9 -7.04 -22.33 16.49
C LEU A 9 -7.32 -23.17 15.23
N PHE A 10 -7.67 -22.52 14.12
CA PHE A 10 -7.81 -23.22 12.84
C PHE A 10 -6.50 -23.87 12.38
N LYS A 11 -5.37 -23.15 12.49
CA LYS A 11 -4.04 -23.70 12.20
C LYS A 11 -3.69 -24.89 13.09
N SER A 12 -3.92 -24.80 14.40
CA SER A 12 -3.62 -25.89 15.33
C SER A 12 -4.49 -27.12 15.03
N PHE A 13 -5.78 -26.92 14.77
CA PHE A 13 -6.70 -27.96 14.35
C PHE A 13 -6.25 -28.66 13.05
N ILE A 14 -5.85 -27.90 12.04
CA ILE A 14 -5.35 -28.46 10.77
C ILE A 14 -4.07 -29.28 10.98
N ARG A 15 -3.15 -28.83 11.85
CA ARG A 15 -1.94 -29.58 12.19
C ARG A 15 -2.23 -30.89 12.94
N GLN A 16 -3.36 -30.97 13.65
CA GLN A 16 -3.82 -32.22 14.26
C GLN A 16 -4.47 -33.15 13.22
N GLN A 17 -5.14 -32.60 12.21
CA GLN A 17 -5.79 -33.40 11.16
C GLN A 17 -4.82 -34.02 10.15
N PHE A 18 -3.69 -33.38 9.87
CA PHE A 18 -2.72 -33.87 8.89
C PHE A 18 -1.33 -33.99 9.50
N THR A 19 -0.72 -35.16 9.33
CA THR A 19 0.66 -35.44 9.77
C THR A 19 1.68 -35.30 8.65
N SER A 20 1.25 -35.34 7.38
CA SER A 20 2.13 -35.22 6.21
C SER A 20 1.47 -34.48 5.04
N HIS A 21 2.29 -33.92 4.14
CA HIS A 21 1.80 -33.18 2.97
C HIS A 21 1.17 -34.13 1.93
N GLU A 22 1.63 -35.37 1.85
CA GLU A 22 1.02 -36.43 1.05
C GLU A 22 -0.39 -36.76 1.52
N GLY A 23 -0.63 -36.77 2.84
CA GLY A 23 -1.96 -36.96 3.42
C GLY A 23 -2.93 -35.84 3.03
N ALA A 24 -2.48 -34.58 3.10
CA ALA A 24 -3.26 -33.43 2.66
C ALA A 24 -3.59 -33.49 1.17
N MET A 25 -2.62 -33.86 0.33
CA MET A 25 -2.79 -34.06 -1.12
C MET A 25 -3.75 -35.21 -1.43
N ALA A 26 -3.64 -36.34 -0.73
CA ALA A 26 -4.52 -37.48 -0.91
C ALA A 26 -5.98 -37.14 -0.55
N ARG A 27 -6.20 -36.28 0.47
CA ARG A 27 -7.54 -35.78 0.79
C ARG A 27 -8.07 -34.83 -0.28
N LEU A 28 -7.24 -33.96 -0.87
CA LEU A 28 -7.66 -33.12 -2.00
C LEU A 28 -8.05 -33.95 -3.22
N ARG A 29 -7.25 -34.96 -3.57
CA ARG A 29 -7.56 -35.87 -4.69
C ARG A 29 -8.89 -36.59 -4.50
N ARG A 30 -9.19 -37.03 -3.26
CA ARG A 30 -10.48 -37.66 -2.91
C ARG A 30 -11.66 -36.68 -3.04
N ASN A 31 -11.40 -35.38 -2.92
CA ASN A 31 -12.38 -34.31 -3.06
C ASN A 31 -12.18 -33.55 -4.38
N ASN A 32 -11.75 -34.18 -5.47
CA ASN A 32 -11.42 -33.45 -6.71
C ASN A 32 -12.63 -32.91 -7.50
N LYS A 33 -13.86 -33.28 -7.13
CA LYS A 33 -15.09 -32.80 -7.79
C LYS A 33 -15.61 -31.54 -7.10
N LEU A 34 -15.75 -30.43 -7.80
CA LEU A 34 -16.35 -29.23 -7.20
C LEU A 34 -17.84 -29.44 -6.90
N PRO A 35 -18.40 -28.77 -5.87
CA PRO A 35 -19.84 -28.74 -5.66
C PRO A 35 -20.58 -28.13 -6.87
N VAL A 36 -21.65 -28.78 -7.33
CA VAL A 36 -22.45 -28.32 -8.49
C VAL A 36 -23.33 -27.11 -8.14
N ALA A 37 -23.86 -27.10 -6.91
CA ALA A 37 -24.54 -25.95 -6.31
C ALA A 37 -23.82 -25.61 -5.01
N PHE A 38 -23.44 -24.33 -4.86
CA PHE A 38 -22.71 -23.86 -3.70
C PHE A 38 -23.42 -22.65 -3.08
N ASP A 39 -23.72 -22.77 -1.80
CA ASP A 39 -24.19 -21.69 -0.94
C ASP A 39 -23.06 -21.35 0.04
N VAL A 40 -22.51 -20.15 -0.07
CA VAL A 40 -21.43 -19.66 0.80
C VAL A 40 -21.88 -19.56 2.26
N SER A 41 -23.18 -19.40 2.51
CA SER A 41 -23.75 -19.36 3.86
C SER A 41 -23.88 -20.76 4.48
N ARG A 42 -23.86 -21.83 3.69
CA ARG A 42 -23.94 -23.21 4.18
C ARG A 42 -22.93 -24.10 3.45
N PRO A 43 -21.64 -23.84 3.64
CA PRO A 43 -20.61 -24.50 2.88
C PRO A 43 -20.56 -26.00 3.19
N PRO A 44 -20.58 -26.87 2.16
CA PRO A 44 -20.52 -28.30 2.38
C PRO A 44 -19.17 -28.72 2.97
N VAL A 45 -19.17 -29.82 3.74
CA VAL A 45 -17.97 -30.38 4.40
C VAL A 45 -16.80 -30.56 3.41
N GLN A 46 -17.10 -30.85 2.15
CA GLN A 46 -16.10 -30.97 1.10
C GLN A 46 -15.25 -29.69 0.92
N VAL A 47 -15.87 -28.50 0.98
CA VAL A 47 -15.18 -27.21 0.82
C VAL A 47 -14.26 -26.97 2.01
N TRP A 48 -14.72 -27.29 3.23
CA TRP A 48 -13.89 -27.26 4.43
C TRP A 48 -12.72 -28.24 4.37
N ASN A 49 -12.93 -29.44 3.84
CA ASN A 49 -11.87 -30.42 3.64
C ASN A 49 -10.81 -29.92 2.66
N ALA A 50 -11.24 -29.31 1.54
CA ALA A 50 -10.34 -28.75 0.55
C ALA A 50 -9.53 -27.58 1.13
N LEU A 51 -10.22 -26.63 1.78
CA LEU A 51 -9.58 -25.49 2.44
C LEU A 51 -8.60 -25.95 3.52
N GLY A 52 -8.98 -26.92 4.36
CA GLY A 52 -8.12 -27.48 5.40
C GLY A 52 -6.85 -28.14 4.85
N SER A 53 -6.97 -28.91 3.76
CA SER A 53 -5.80 -29.46 3.07
C SER A 53 -4.91 -28.37 2.49
N ILE A 54 -5.47 -27.36 1.82
CA ILE A 54 -4.71 -26.24 1.26
C ILE A 54 -4.01 -25.47 2.38
N ALA A 55 -4.71 -25.18 3.47
CA ALA A 55 -4.17 -24.48 4.63
C ALA A 55 -3.00 -25.23 5.27
N TYR A 56 -3.06 -26.56 5.36
CA TYR A 56 -1.94 -27.36 5.85
C TYR A 56 -0.71 -27.24 4.95
N LEU A 57 -0.90 -27.35 3.63
CA LEU A 57 0.17 -27.22 2.64
C LEU A 57 0.80 -25.83 2.71
N THR A 58 -0.02 -24.78 2.77
CA THR A 58 0.42 -23.40 2.94
C THR A 58 1.23 -23.23 4.22
N ASP A 59 0.73 -23.72 5.36
CA ASP A 59 1.46 -23.63 6.63
C ASP A 59 2.81 -24.34 6.56
N LYS A 60 2.90 -25.51 5.92
CA LYS A 60 4.17 -26.22 5.73
C LYS A 60 5.14 -25.50 4.81
N MET A 61 4.67 -24.77 3.79
CA MET A 61 5.53 -23.98 2.90
C MET A 61 6.13 -22.75 3.60
N HIS A 62 5.40 -22.13 4.54
CA HIS A 62 5.87 -20.92 5.23
C HIS A 62 6.59 -21.22 6.55
N ASN A 63 6.09 -22.18 7.34
CA ASN A 63 6.54 -22.46 8.70
C ASN A 63 7.20 -23.84 8.87
N GLY A 64 7.34 -24.62 7.80
CA GLY A 64 8.06 -25.90 7.83
C GLY A 64 9.58 -25.73 7.92
N GLY A 65 10.29 -26.78 8.33
CA GLY A 65 11.74 -26.85 8.15
C GLY A 65 12.12 -26.87 6.66
N SER A 66 13.33 -26.43 6.30
CA SER A 66 13.74 -26.23 4.89
C SER A 66 13.38 -27.39 3.96
N LYS A 67 13.70 -28.63 4.33
CA LYS A 67 13.35 -29.82 3.54
C LYS A 67 11.84 -29.96 3.33
N ALA A 68 11.05 -29.82 4.40
CA ALA A 68 9.60 -29.93 4.34
C ALA A 68 8.97 -28.82 3.48
N ARG A 69 9.52 -27.60 3.51
CA ARG A 69 9.07 -26.50 2.63
C ARG A 69 9.28 -26.85 1.17
N LYS A 70 10.50 -27.27 0.80
CA LYS A 70 10.85 -27.66 -0.58
C LYS A 70 9.96 -28.78 -1.10
N ASP A 71 9.83 -29.85 -0.33
CA ASP A 71 9.05 -31.02 -0.72
C ASP A 71 7.56 -30.66 -0.89
N THR A 72 7.01 -29.88 0.05
CA THR A 72 5.61 -29.42 -0.03
C THR A 72 5.39 -28.52 -1.23
N MET A 73 6.28 -27.57 -1.49
CA MET A 73 6.19 -26.65 -2.62
C MET A 73 6.27 -27.39 -3.96
N ALA A 74 7.22 -28.32 -4.11
CA ALA A 74 7.32 -29.16 -5.30
C ALA A 74 6.03 -29.97 -5.52
N SER A 75 5.46 -30.50 -4.44
CA SER A 75 4.20 -31.23 -4.48
C SER A 75 3.02 -30.33 -4.91
N VAL A 76 2.91 -29.11 -4.38
CA VAL A 76 1.89 -28.13 -4.77
C VAL A 76 1.99 -27.80 -6.25
N LYS A 77 3.19 -27.49 -6.75
CA LYS A 77 3.43 -27.19 -8.18
C LYS A 77 3.01 -28.35 -9.08
N LYS A 78 3.45 -29.57 -8.74
CA LYS A 78 3.11 -30.78 -9.51
C LYS A 78 1.59 -31.01 -9.58
N ASN A 79 0.87 -30.70 -8.51
CA ASN A 79 -0.57 -30.93 -8.40
C ASN A 79 -1.41 -29.67 -8.69
N TRP A 80 -0.82 -28.62 -9.25
CA TRP A 80 -1.52 -27.37 -9.52
C TRP A 80 -2.65 -27.58 -10.53
N SER A 81 -2.30 -28.06 -11.74
CA SER A 81 -3.26 -28.31 -12.82
C SER A 81 -3.59 -29.80 -13.02
N SER A 82 -2.95 -30.70 -12.26
CA SER A 82 -3.11 -32.16 -12.44
C SER A 82 -3.27 -32.88 -11.11
N GLY A 83 -3.91 -34.05 -11.12
CA GLY A 83 -4.08 -34.89 -9.92
C GLY A 83 -5.02 -34.29 -8.87
N ALA A 84 -4.47 -33.56 -7.90
CA ALA A 84 -5.26 -32.91 -6.84
C ALA A 84 -5.96 -31.62 -7.30
N ASN A 85 -5.55 -31.08 -8.45
CA ASN A 85 -6.12 -29.92 -9.12
C ASN A 85 -6.30 -28.71 -8.19
N ILE A 86 -5.21 -28.32 -7.53
CA ILE A 86 -5.18 -27.21 -6.57
C ILE A 86 -5.65 -25.91 -7.23
N GLY A 87 -5.22 -25.65 -8.47
CA GLY A 87 -5.64 -24.48 -9.23
C GLY A 87 -7.15 -24.40 -9.40
N LEU A 88 -7.83 -25.52 -9.68
CA LEU A 88 -9.29 -25.56 -9.78
C LEU A 88 -9.97 -25.20 -8.45
N TRP A 89 -9.46 -25.73 -7.33
CA TRP A 89 -9.97 -25.39 -6.00
C TRP A 89 -9.71 -23.93 -5.63
N VAL A 90 -8.54 -23.38 -5.96
CA VAL A 90 -8.20 -21.97 -5.75
C VAL A 90 -9.16 -21.08 -6.53
N THR A 91 -9.36 -21.33 -7.82
CA THR A 91 -10.31 -20.58 -8.65
C THR A 91 -11.72 -20.66 -8.09
N PHE A 92 -12.20 -21.86 -7.74
CA PHE A 92 -13.52 -22.05 -7.14
C PHE A 92 -13.69 -21.24 -5.86
N LEU A 93 -12.73 -21.30 -4.93
CA LEU A 93 -12.79 -20.58 -3.66
C LEU A 93 -12.73 -19.05 -3.87
N ILE A 94 -11.96 -18.57 -4.86
CA ILE A 94 -11.95 -17.14 -5.17
C ILE A 94 -13.32 -16.72 -5.70
N GLU A 95 -13.83 -17.37 -6.73
CA GLU A 95 -15.04 -16.94 -7.43
C GLU A 95 -16.31 -17.11 -6.58
N ASN A 96 -16.39 -18.19 -5.81
CA ASN A 96 -17.62 -18.58 -5.12
C ASN A 96 -17.62 -18.19 -3.63
N VAL A 97 -16.46 -17.88 -3.05
CA VAL A 97 -16.36 -17.45 -1.64
C VAL A 97 -15.82 -16.03 -1.54
N ALA A 98 -14.59 -15.79 -1.99
CA ALA A 98 -13.94 -14.48 -1.81
C ALA A 98 -14.62 -13.34 -2.60
N LEU A 99 -15.17 -13.67 -3.76
CA LEU A 99 -15.90 -12.79 -4.67
C LEU A 99 -17.40 -13.12 -4.72
N ALA A 100 -17.92 -13.80 -3.70
CA ALA A 100 -19.35 -14.10 -3.61
C ALA A 100 -20.17 -12.81 -3.74
N ASP A 101 -21.21 -12.87 -4.57
CA ASP A 101 -22.18 -11.80 -4.72
C ASP A 101 -22.81 -11.47 -3.36
N GLU A 102 -22.87 -10.18 -3.00
CA GLU A 102 -23.42 -9.75 -1.72
C GLU A 102 -24.86 -10.22 -1.50
N SER A 103 -25.63 -10.35 -2.59
CA SER A 103 -26.99 -10.90 -2.55
C SER A 103 -27.05 -12.39 -2.20
N LYS A 104 -25.92 -13.11 -2.29
CA LYS A 104 -25.78 -14.55 -2.01
C LYS A 104 -25.09 -14.85 -0.68
N GLY A 105 -24.65 -13.82 0.06
CA GLY A 105 -24.05 -13.95 1.38
C GLY A 105 -22.52 -13.81 1.38
N PRO A 106 -21.85 -14.17 2.49
CA PRO A 106 -22.36 -15.00 3.59
C PRO A 106 -23.30 -14.28 4.55
N PHE A 107 -24.44 -14.92 4.86
CA PHE A 107 -25.44 -14.42 5.83
C PHE A 107 -25.43 -15.17 7.16
N THR A 108 -24.57 -16.18 7.29
CA THR A 108 -24.44 -17.04 8.49
C THR A 108 -23.05 -16.91 9.11
N PRO A 109 -22.90 -17.22 10.41
CA PRO A 109 -21.60 -17.29 11.05
C PRO A 109 -20.66 -18.27 10.35
N GLU A 110 -21.13 -19.45 9.92
CA GLU A 110 -20.28 -20.43 9.23
C GLU A 110 -19.77 -19.92 7.88
N GLY A 111 -20.59 -19.16 7.15
CA GLY A 111 -20.18 -18.59 5.87
C GLY A 111 -19.17 -17.45 6.04
N VAL A 112 -19.36 -16.59 7.06
CA VAL A 112 -18.41 -15.52 7.41
C VAL A 112 -17.08 -16.12 7.83
N ASP A 113 -17.12 -17.21 8.60
CA ASP A 113 -15.96 -17.96 9.04
C ASP A 113 -15.17 -18.55 7.86
N LEU A 114 -15.87 -19.14 6.90
CA LEU A 114 -15.27 -19.63 5.66
C LEU A 114 -14.60 -18.49 4.89
N LEU A 115 -15.28 -17.36 4.71
CA LEU A 115 -14.74 -16.22 3.99
C LEU A 115 -13.42 -15.72 4.60
N ASP A 116 -13.39 -15.49 5.92
CA ASP A 116 -12.16 -15.05 6.61
C ASP A 116 -11.01 -16.04 6.42
N LYS A 117 -11.28 -17.35 6.56
CA LYS A 117 -10.28 -18.40 6.39
C LYS A 117 -9.81 -18.52 4.94
N VAL A 118 -10.69 -18.43 3.94
CA VAL A 118 -10.34 -18.43 2.52
C VAL A 118 -9.43 -17.24 2.20
N LEU A 119 -9.82 -16.03 2.62
CA LEU A 119 -9.05 -14.81 2.36
C LEU A 119 -7.64 -14.85 2.97
N ARG A 120 -7.45 -15.54 4.10
CA ARG A 120 -6.14 -15.74 4.75
C ARG A 120 -5.31 -16.84 4.10
N VAL A 121 -5.93 -18.00 3.88
CA VAL A 121 -5.22 -19.18 3.37
C VAL A 121 -4.76 -18.95 1.93
N LEU A 122 -5.63 -18.39 1.09
CA LEU A 122 -5.31 -18.16 -0.31
C LEU A 122 -4.25 -17.07 -0.48
N SER A 123 -4.31 -15.96 0.27
CA SER A 123 -3.28 -14.94 0.16
C SER A 123 -1.89 -15.49 0.49
N LEU A 124 -1.77 -16.35 1.50
CA LEU A 124 -0.51 -16.99 1.87
C LEU A 124 -0.10 -18.09 0.88
N LEU A 125 -1.05 -18.85 0.34
CA LEU A 125 -0.78 -19.83 -0.72
C LEU A 125 -0.18 -19.12 -1.93
N LEU A 126 -0.81 -18.04 -2.39
CA LEU A 126 -0.39 -17.31 -3.59
C LEU A 126 0.91 -16.54 -3.40
N LEU A 127 1.23 -16.17 -2.16
CA LEU A 127 2.51 -15.54 -1.80
C LEU A 127 3.66 -16.54 -1.63
N TYR A 128 3.47 -17.84 -1.93
CA TYR A 128 4.55 -18.83 -1.80
C TYR A 128 5.83 -18.46 -2.58
N PRO A 129 5.82 -17.78 -3.75
CA PRO A 129 7.05 -17.44 -4.45
C PRO A 129 7.99 -16.57 -3.60
N ASP A 130 7.42 -15.64 -2.81
CA ASP A 130 8.19 -14.80 -1.89
C ASP A 130 8.80 -15.62 -0.73
N ALA A 131 8.11 -16.68 -0.29
CA ALA A 131 8.65 -17.61 0.71
C ALA A 131 9.88 -18.39 0.21
N VAL A 132 10.09 -18.47 -1.11
CA VAL A 132 11.26 -19.13 -1.72
C VAL A 132 12.48 -18.21 -1.74
N LYS A 133 12.35 -16.91 -1.43
CA LYS A 133 13.47 -15.96 -1.38
C LYS A 133 14.60 -16.41 -0.44
N ALA A 134 14.28 -17.23 0.57
CA ALA A 134 15.25 -17.83 1.48
C ALA A 134 15.96 -19.10 0.93
N GLU A 135 15.52 -19.64 -0.21
CA GLU A 135 15.93 -20.95 -0.72
C GLU A 135 16.40 -20.94 -2.18
N THR A 136 15.92 -20.00 -3.01
CA THR A 136 16.35 -19.77 -4.40
C THR A 136 16.30 -18.28 -4.73
N GLU A 137 17.20 -17.77 -5.56
CA GLU A 137 17.31 -16.33 -5.86
C GLU A 137 16.22 -15.76 -6.79
N ASP A 138 15.34 -16.58 -7.38
CA ASP A 138 14.48 -16.11 -8.49
C ASP A 138 12.96 -16.20 -8.20
N VAL A 139 12.48 -15.28 -7.36
CA VAL A 139 11.05 -15.07 -7.06
C VAL A 139 10.23 -14.83 -8.34
N ASP A 140 10.82 -14.16 -9.32
CA ASP A 140 10.17 -13.79 -10.57
C ASP A 140 9.90 -15.00 -11.47
N VAL A 141 10.80 -15.98 -11.50
CA VAL A 141 10.58 -17.27 -12.18
C VAL A 141 9.37 -17.98 -11.59
N GLU A 142 9.31 -18.10 -10.27
CA GLU A 142 8.22 -18.80 -9.57
C GLU A 142 6.86 -18.12 -9.78
N ALA A 143 6.85 -16.79 -9.69
CA ALA A 143 5.66 -16.00 -9.98
C ALA A 143 5.21 -16.18 -11.45
N ARG A 144 6.14 -16.21 -12.42
CA ARG A 144 5.83 -16.48 -13.84
C ARG A 144 5.25 -17.87 -14.06
N ILE A 145 5.80 -18.89 -13.41
CA ILE A 145 5.29 -20.27 -13.50
C ILE A 145 3.84 -20.33 -13.01
N LEU A 146 3.55 -19.70 -11.86
CA LEU A 146 2.20 -19.63 -11.31
C LEU A 146 1.22 -18.93 -12.26
N ARG A 147 1.60 -17.76 -12.80
CA ARG A 147 0.78 -17.01 -13.77
C ARG A 147 0.48 -17.83 -15.03
N ARG A 148 1.47 -18.58 -15.54
CA ARG A 148 1.27 -19.48 -16.69
C ARG A 148 0.35 -20.65 -16.39
N ALA A 149 0.45 -21.22 -15.19
CA ALA A 149 -0.38 -22.35 -14.77
C ALA A 149 -1.85 -21.94 -14.50
N SER A 150 -2.11 -20.66 -14.23
CA SER A 150 -3.47 -20.12 -14.05
C SER A 150 -3.59 -18.69 -14.61
N PRO A 151 -3.86 -18.55 -15.91
CA PRO A 151 -3.86 -17.25 -16.60
C PRO A 151 -4.87 -16.23 -16.07
N ASN A 152 -5.99 -16.67 -15.48
CA ASN A 152 -7.01 -15.78 -14.91
C ASN A 152 -6.68 -15.32 -13.49
N LEU A 153 -5.66 -15.90 -12.86
CA LEU A 153 -5.34 -15.65 -11.45
C LEU A 153 -4.94 -14.19 -11.16
N PRO A 154 -4.22 -13.46 -12.05
CA PRO A 154 -3.99 -12.03 -11.84
C PRO A 154 -5.28 -11.21 -11.73
N LEU A 155 -6.22 -11.42 -12.65
CA LEU A 155 -7.53 -10.76 -12.66
C LEU A 155 -8.33 -11.06 -11.38
N LEU A 156 -8.43 -12.36 -11.05
CA LEU A 156 -9.15 -12.83 -9.87
C LEU A 156 -8.55 -12.30 -8.58
N SER A 157 -7.23 -12.36 -8.43
CA SER A 157 -6.51 -11.85 -7.24
C SER A 157 -6.69 -10.35 -7.07
N THR A 158 -6.73 -9.62 -8.19
CA THR A 158 -6.97 -8.19 -8.21
C THR A 158 -8.37 -7.81 -7.75
N ASN A 159 -9.38 -8.56 -8.20
CA ASN A 159 -10.75 -8.37 -7.73
C ASN A 159 -10.87 -8.71 -6.24
N VAL A 160 -10.18 -9.76 -5.76
CA VAL A 160 -10.16 -10.09 -4.33
C VAL A 160 -9.46 -8.98 -3.55
N TRP A 161 -8.36 -8.44 -4.06
CA TRP A 161 -7.66 -7.31 -3.46
C TRP A 161 -8.59 -6.08 -3.31
N LEU A 162 -9.35 -5.71 -4.33
CA LEU A 162 -10.35 -4.64 -4.23
C LEU A 162 -11.42 -4.96 -3.18
N ARG A 163 -11.92 -6.20 -3.16
CA ARG A 163 -12.94 -6.64 -2.19
C ARG A 163 -12.42 -6.59 -0.75
N VAL A 164 -11.19 -7.02 -0.48
CA VAL A 164 -10.63 -6.94 0.88
C VAL A 164 -10.36 -5.52 1.33
N LEU A 165 -10.04 -4.59 0.40
CA LEU A 165 -9.92 -3.17 0.71
C LEU A 165 -11.28 -2.57 1.06
N GLU A 166 -12.31 -2.86 0.26
CA GLU A 166 -13.68 -2.41 0.48
C GLU A 166 -14.23 -2.91 1.82
N LEU A 167 -14.04 -4.20 2.13
CA LEU A 167 -14.44 -4.80 3.40
C LEU A 167 -13.53 -4.41 4.58
N SER A 168 -12.45 -3.66 4.33
CA SER A 168 -11.44 -3.35 5.34
C SER A 168 -10.90 -4.61 6.05
N HIS A 169 -10.80 -5.71 5.32
CA HIS A 169 -10.48 -7.03 5.85
C HIS A 169 -9.01 -7.10 6.31
N ALA A 170 -8.73 -7.85 7.37
CA ALA A 170 -7.42 -7.87 8.02
C ALA A 170 -6.25 -8.30 7.10
N THR A 171 -6.53 -9.02 6.01
CA THR A 171 -5.55 -9.56 5.05
C THR A 171 -5.23 -8.62 3.88
N TRP A 172 -5.75 -7.38 3.88
CA TRP A 172 -5.53 -6.42 2.79
C TRP A 172 -4.04 -6.25 2.43
N HIS A 173 -3.16 -6.25 3.43
CA HIS A 173 -1.72 -6.09 3.26
C HIS A 173 -1.08 -7.28 2.54
N THR A 174 -1.48 -8.51 2.90
CA THR A 174 -1.02 -9.73 2.21
C THR A 174 -1.54 -9.79 0.77
N TRP A 175 -2.79 -9.39 0.53
CA TRP A 175 -3.33 -9.32 -0.84
C TRP A 175 -2.67 -8.23 -1.67
N SER A 176 -2.28 -7.10 -1.06
CA SER A 176 -1.47 -6.08 -1.74
C SER A 176 -0.13 -6.66 -2.20
N ALA A 177 0.50 -7.50 -1.36
CA ALA A 177 1.71 -8.21 -1.74
C ALA A 177 1.50 -9.25 -2.84
N VAL A 178 0.42 -10.03 -2.79
CA VAL A 178 0.08 -10.97 -3.87
C VAL A 178 -0.06 -10.24 -5.20
N VAL A 179 -0.79 -9.13 -5.24
CA VAL A 179 -0.99 -8.37 -6.49
C VAL A 179 0.32 -7.73 -6.96
N ALA A 180 1.02 -7.02 -6.09
CA ALA A 180 2.19 -6.22 -6.47
C ALA A 180 3.47 -7.03 -6.72
N LEU A 181 3.65 -8.18 -6.06
CA LEU A 181 4.88 -8.97 -6.16
C LEU A 181 4.70 -10.22 -7.03
N ILE A 182 3.51 -10.81 -7.04
CA ILE A 182 3.28 -12.12 -7.67
C ILE A 182 2.46 -12.02 -8.95
N MET A 183 1.42 -11.20 -8.99
CA MET A 183 0.50 -11.18 -10.13
C MET A 183 0.94 -10.23 -11.23
N TYR A 184 1.62 -9.14 -10.88
CA TYR A 184 2.07 -8.16 -11.85
C TYR A 184 3.57 -7.89 -11.66
N ASP A 185 4.32 -8.09 -12.73
CA ASP A 185 5.67 -7.55 -12.87
C ASP A 185 5.63 -6.30 -13.77
N GLY A 186 6.78 -5.65 -13.95
CA GLY A 186 6.88 -4.41 -14.74
C GLY A 186 6.26 -4.47 -16.14
N SER A 187 6.23 -5.64 -16.79
CA SER A 187 5.64 -5.80 -18.12
C SER A 187 4.11 -5.95 -18.12
N HIS A 188 3.50 -6.22 -16.97
CA HIS A 188 2.06 -6.43 -16.81
C HIS A 188 1.34 -5.24 -16.15
N PHE A 189 2.06 -4.16 -15.80
CA PHE A 189 1.47 -2.98 -15.14
C PHE A 189 0.42 -2.26 -15.99
N GLU A 190 0.54 -2.27 -17.32
CA GLU A 190 -0.50 -1.72 -18.21
C GLU A 190 -1.79 -2.55 -18.11
N ALA A 191 -1.69 -3.87 -18.19
CA ALA A 191 -2.84 -4.77 -18.04
C ALA A 191 -3.54 -4.62 -16.67
N PHE A 192 -2.77 -4.36 -15.61
CA PHE A 192 -3.34 -4.02 -14.30
C PHE A 192 -4.13 -2.71 -14.34
N ALA A 193 -3.57 -1.64 -14.91
CA ALA A 193 -4.21 -0.33 -15.00
C ALA A 193 -5.48 -0.37 -15.88
N ASP A 194 -5.45 -1.12 -16.97
CA ASP A 194 -6.59 -1.34 -17.86
C ASP A 194 -7.72 -2.07 -17.14
N HIS A 195 -7.40 -3.14 -16.40
CA HIS A 195 -8.39 -3.86 -15.60
C HIS A 195 -9.03 -2.97 -14.53
N MET A 196 -8.24 -2.17 -13.82
CA MET A 196 -8.75 -1.20 -12.84
C MET A 196 -9.73 -0.21 -13.46
N THR A 197 -9.43 0.23 -14.67
CA THR A 197 -10.27 1.15 -15.43
C THR A 197 -11.56 0.48 -15.88
N GLN A 198 -11.48 -0.77 -16.34
CA GLN A 198 -12.64 -1.57 -16.73
C GLN A 198 -13.57 -1.80 -15.53
N VAL A 199 -13.03 -2.19 -14.37
CA VAL A 199 -13.83 -2.37 -13.15
C VAL A 199 -14.52 -1.08 -12.75
N ASN A 200 -13.79 0.04 -12.72
CA ASN A 200 -14.34 1.34 -12.34
C ASN A 200 -15.42 1.83 -13.31
N SER A 201 -15.20 1.68 -14.62
CA SER A 201 -16.15 2.11 -15.67
C SER A 201 -17.39 1.21 -15.78
N SER A 202 -17.31 -0.05 -15.33
CA SER A 202 -18.47 -0.96 -15.30
C SER A 202 -19.56 -0.54 -14.32
N GLY A 203 -19.25 0.38 -13.39
CA GLY A 203 -20.17 0.83 -12.35
C GLY A 203 -20.43 -0.18 -11.23
N LYS A 204 -19.84 -1.39 -11.30
CA LYS A 204 -19.99 -2.42 -10.26
C LYS A 204 -19.25 -2.08 -8.97
N LEU A 205 -18.06 -1.47 -9.10
CA LEU A 205 -17.23 -1.04 -7.97
C LEU A 205 -16.63 0.33 -8.31
N ASP A 206 -16.65 1.24 -7.33
CA ASP A 206 -15.93 2.51 -7.43
C ASP A 206 -14.51 2.33 -6.86
N VAL A 207 -13.57 2.02 -7.76
CA VAL A 207 -12.18 1.74 -7.40
C VAL A 207 -11.55 2.94 -6.70
N THR A 208 -11.83 4.15 -7.19
CA THR A 208 -11.22 5.36 -6.63
C THR A 208 -11.71 5.67 -5.23
N ARG A 209 -13.01 5.46 -4.98
CA ARG A 209 -13.58 5.59 -3.64
C ARG A 209 -13.02 4.52 -2.69
N ILE A 210 -12.85 3.28 -3.14
CA ILE A 210 -12.22 2.22 -2.34
C ILE A 210 -10.80 2.64 -1.90
N TYR A 211 -9.98 3.15 -2.83
CA TYR A 211 -8.63 3.64 -2.52
C TYR A 211 -8.66 4.77 -1.48
N ILE A 212 -9.53 5.75 -1.66
CA ILE A 212 -9.65 6.91 -0.76
C ILE A 212 -10.12 6.48 0.63
N CYS A 213 -11.16 5.65 0.72
CA CYS A 213 -11.64 5.11 1.98
C CYS A 213 -10.56 4.31 2.70
N HIS A 214 -9.78 3.49 1.98
CA HIS A 214 -8.70 2.73 2.55
C HIS A 214 -7.56 3.61 3.10
N LEU A 215 -7.14 4.63 2.34
CA LEU A 215 -6.16 5.63 2.79
C LEU A 215 -6.59 6.30 4.09
N LEU A 216 -7.85 6.70 4.19
CA LEU A 216 -8.42 7.33 5.38
C LEU A 216 -8.49 6.36 6.56
N LEU A 217 -8.85 5.10 6.33
CA LEU A 217 -8.88 4.06 7.36
C LEU A 217 -7.48 3.81 7.94
N VAL A 218 -6.49 3.61 7.07
CA VAL A 218 -5.11 3.36 7.51
C VAL A 218 -4.54 4.55 8.26
N THR A 219 -4.87 5.77 7.84
CA THR A 219 -4.55 7.01 8.54
C THR A 219 -5.09 7.01 9.98
N GLN A 220 -6.27 6.42 10.25
CA GLN A 220 -6.83 6.34 11.60
C GLN A 220 -6.13 5.29 12.47
N HIS A 221 -5.77 4.14 11.89
CA HIS A 221 -5.19 2.98 12.59
C HIS A 221 -3.67 2.87 12.49
N PHE A 222 -3.01 3.92 12.01
CA PHE A 222 -1.57 3.95 11.78
C PHE A 222 -0.76 3.53 13.01
N GLY A 223 -1.25 3.89 14.20
CA GLY A 223 -0.52 3.65 15.44
C GLY A 223 -0.38 2.20 15.87
N ASP A 224 -1.26 1.34 15.36
CA ASP A 224 -1.31 -0.08 15.71
C ASP A 224 -0.77 -0.93 14.54
N MET A 225 -0.04 -0.31 13.60
CA MET A 225 0.47 -0.96 12.41
C MET A 225 1.81 -1.64 12.70
N GLY A 226 1.89 -2.95 12.47
CA GLY A 226 3.16 -3.69 12.49
C GLY A 226 3.85 -3.70 11.12
N GLU A 227 5.11 -4.13 11.08
CA GLU A 227 5.99 -4.17 9.89
C GLU A 227 5.30 -4.72 8.62
N GLN A 228 4.63 -5.89 8.71
CA GLN A 228 3.96 -6.49 7.54
C GLN A 228 2.87 -5.61 6.93
N ARG A 229 2.19 -4.80 7.76
CA ARG A 229 1.17 -3.86 7.28
C ARG A 229 1.81 -2.60 6.69
N PHE A 230 3.00 -2.19 7.15
CA PHE A 230 3.76 -1.13 6.49
C PHE A 230 4.18 -1.53 5.08
N ILE A 231 4.75 -2.73 4.93
CA ILE A 231 5.10 -3.30 3.62
C ILE A 231 3.84 -3.40 2.74
N GLY A 232 2.73 -3.89 3.30
CA GLY A 232 1.46 -3.92 2.57
C GLY A 232 0.98 -2.55 2.13
N LEU A 233 1.12 -1.51 2.96
CA LEU A 233 0.73 -0.14 2.58
C LEU A 233 1.63 0.39 1.46
N GLN A 234 2.93 0.12 1.51
CA GLN A 234 3.88 0.47 0.46
C GLN A 234 3.48 -0.13 -0.89
N LEU A 235 3.17 -1.43 -0.89
CA LEU A 235 2.73 -2.14 -2.09
C LEU A 235 1.36 -1.64 -2.58
N PHE A 236 0.43 -1.35 -1.67
CA PHE A 236 -0.83 -0.67 -2.00
C PHE A 236 -0.57 0.68 -2.70
N MET A 237 0.32 1.51 -2.17
CA MET A 237 0.65 2.82 -2.73
C MET A 237 1.26 2.71 -4.13
N SER A 238 2.10 1.69 -4.36
CA SER A 238 2.65 1.38 -5.68
C SER A 238 1.57 0.99 -6.69
N LEU A 239 0.58 0.20 -6.28
CA LEU A 239 -0.57 -0.16 -7.13
C LEU A 239 -1.47 1.04 -7.44
N VAL A 240 -1.70 1.93 -6.47
CA VAL A 240 -2.41 3.19 -6.70
C VAL A 240 -1.64 4.08 -7.68
N TYR A 241 -0.32 4.18 -7.54
CA TYR A 241 0.53 4.93 -8.48
C TYR A 241 0.39 4.43 -9.92
N ILE A 242 0.45 3.12 -10.13
CA ILE A 242 0.33 2.51 -11.46
C ILE A 242 -1.06 2.79 -12.06
N SER A 243 -2.13 2.52 -11.32
CA SER A 243 -3.50 2.62 -11.85
C SER A 243 -4.05 4.04 -11.93
N SER A 244 -3.61 4.94 -11.04
CA SER A 244 -4.15 6.30 -10.92
C SER A 244 -3.21 7.36 -11.47
N PHE A 245 -1.93 7.38 -11.09
CA PHE A 245 -1.04 8.44 -11.57
C PHE A 245 -0.58 8.21 -13.01
N LYS A 246 -0.12 6.99 -13.32
CA LYS A 246 0.26 6.60 -14.68
C LYS A 246 -0.92 6.11 -15.53
N GLY A 247 -2.04 5.79 -14.88
CA GLY A 247 -3.17 5.12 -15.50
C GLY A 247 -4.42 5.98 -15.66
N PRO A 248 -5.50 5.41 -16.20
CA PRO A 248 -6.70 6.15 -16.58
C PRO A 248 -7.51 6.64 -15.37
N LEU A 249 -7.23 6.16 -14.16
CA LEU A 249 -7.91 6.58 -12.94
C LEU A 249 -7.42 7.93 -12.38
N TYR A 250 -6.50 8.62 -13.07
CA TYR A 250 -5.98 9.93 -12.66
C TYR A 250 -7.08 10.93 -12.32
N SER A 251 -7.96 11.23 -13.28
CA SER A 251 -9.01 12.24 -13.08
C SER A 251 -10.05 11.80 -12.05
N PRO A 252 -10.60 10.56 -12.11
CA PRO A 252 -11.52 10.07 -11.09
C PRO A 252 -10.93 10.11 -9.67
N PHE A 253 -9.66 9.75 -9.48
CA PHE A 253 -9.03 9.75 -8.16
C PHE A 253 -8.94 11.16 -7.58
N LEU A 254 -8.55 12.14 -8.38
CA LEU A 254 -8.40 13.52 -7.92
C LEU A 254 -9.75 14.18 -7.64
N LEU A 255 -10.73 13.99 -8.53
CA LEU A 255 -12.08 14.55 -8.37
C LEU A 255 -12.80 14.02 -7.13
N ASN A 256 -12.52 12.77 -6.72
CA ASN A 256 -13.15 12.16 -5.55
C ASN A 256 -12.43 12.41 -4.22
N GLY A 257 -11.40 13.27 -4.19
CA GLY A 257 -10.71 13.65 -2.94
C GLY A 257 -9.38 12.93 -2.69
N GLY A 258 -8.72 12.43 -3.74
CA GLY A 258 -7.40 11.81 -3.66
C GLY A 258 -6.33 12.71 -3.02
N ILE A 259 -6.33 14.01 -3.33
CA ILE A 259 -5.39 14.98 -2.74
C ILE A 259 -5.56 15.08 -1.21
N PRO A 260 -6.76 15.36 -0.66
CA PRO A 260 -7.00 15.29 0.79
C PRO A 260 -6.59 13.97 1.44
N ALA A 261 -6.89 12.83 0.81
CA ALA A 261 -6.58 11.51 1.36
C ALA A 261 -5.06 11.29 1.50
N LEU A 262 -4.30 11.56 0.43
CA LEU A 262 -2.84 11.48 0.43
C LEU A 262 -2.22 12.47 1.39
N PHE A 263 -2.70 13.72 1.41
CA PHE A 263 -2.22 14.73 2.34
C PHE A 263 -2.44 14.30 3.80
N ASN A 264 -3.60 13.75 4.14
CA ASN A 264 -3.89 13.27 5.49
C ASN A 264 -2.96 12.11 5.89
N LEU A 265 -2.66 11.21 4.96
CA LEU A 265 -1.67 10.16 5.18
C LEU A 265 -0.28 10.75 5.48
N LEU A 266 0.22 11.69 4.66
CA LEU A 266 1.51 12.36 4.93
C LEU A 266 1.50 13.13 6.25
N LYS A 267 0.40 13.82 6.54
CA LYS A 267 0.20 14.53 7.79
C LYS A 267 0.27 13.57 8.98
N MET A 268 -0.24 12.35 8.87
CA MET A 268 -0.09 11.35 9.92
C MET A 268 1.37 11.01 10.20
N PHE A 269 2.15 10.67 9.16
CA PHE A 269 3.57 10.34 9.30
C PHE A 269 4.37 11.48 9.94
N ILE A 270 4.12 12.72 9.51
CA ILE A 270 4.92 13.88 9.92
C ILE A 270 4.46 14.46 11.26
N THR A 271 3.14 14.54 11.50
CA THR A 271 2.57 15.36 12.59
C THR A 271 1.96 14.58 13.74
N ARG A 272 1.95 13.24 13.74
CA ARG A 272 1.56 12.44 14.92
C ARG A 272 2.77 11.95 15.70
N PRO A 273 3.36 12.80 16.56
CA PRO A 273 4.56 12.51 17.32
C PRO A 273 4.43 11.27 18.21
N LYS A 274 3.29 10.99 18.84
CA LYS A 274 3.18 9.92 19.84
C LYS A 274 3.46 8.50 19.32
N LEU A 275 3.32 8.26 18.02
CA LEU A 275 3.48 6.93 17.41
C LEU A 275 4.89 6.66 16.94
N LEU A 276 5.57 7.66 16.39
CA LEU A 276 6.96 7.53 15.97
C LEU A 276 7.96 8.04 17.02
N GLN A 277 7.59 8.90 17.98
CA GLN A 277 8.52 9.50 18.96
C GLN A 277 9.18 8.45 19.86
N ARG A 278 8.50 7.34 20.13
CA ARG A 278 9.05 6.24 20.92
C ARG A 278 9.93 5.32 20.08
N THR A 279 9.80 5.37 18.76
CA THR A 279 10.54 4.54 17.82
C THR A 279 11.88 5.22 17.55
N PRO A 280 13.02 4.60 17.90
CA PRO A 280 14.35 5.16 17.61
C PRO A 280 14.52 5.44 16.11
N ASN A 281 15.26 6.49 15.74
CA ASN A 281 15.47 6.87 14.34
C ASN A 281 16.21 5.79 13.52
N ASP A 282 16.92 4.90 14.19
CA ASP A 282 17.69 3.78 13.65
C ASP A 282 16.92 2.45 13.68
N SER A 283 15.66 2.45 14.12
CA SER A 283 14.81 1.27 14.08
C SER A 283 14.33 0.93 12.67
N SER A 284 14.09 -0.36 12.42
CA SER A 284 13.48 -0.86 11.18
C SER A 284 12.10 -0.23 10.93
N ASP A 285 11.26 -0.11 11.96
CA ASP A 285 9.94 0.53 11.86
C ASP A 285 10.02 1.99 11.38
N PHE A 286 11.02 2.75 11.87
CA PHE A 286 11.21 4.13 11.43
C PHE A 286 11.69 4.20 9.97
N HIS A 287 12.58 3.28 9.56
CA HIS A 287 13.01 3.17 8.16
C HIS A 287 11.83 2.88 7.24
N CYS A 288 10.97 1.91 7.58
CA CYS A 288 9.75 1.60 6.81
C CYS A 288 8.82 2.81 6.72
N ALA A 289 8.61 3.52 7.83
CA ALA A 289 7.78 4.73 7.85
C ALA A 289 8.38 5.86 6.98
N ALA A 290 9.70 6.01 6.95
CA ALA A 290 10.38 6.99 6.11
C ALA A 290 10.27 6.68 4.61
N LEU A 291 10.47 5.41 4.22
CA LEU A 291 10.29 4.97 2.83
C LEU A 291 8.85 5.22 2.34
N LEU A 292 7.87 4.87 3.17
CA LEU A 292 6.46 5.06 2.86
C LEU A 292 6.06 6.53 2.76
N LEU A 293 6.66 7.39 3.60
CA LEU A 293 6.51 8.84 3.48
C LEU A 293 7.07 9.37 2.16
N ILE A 294 8.26 8.89 1.76
CA ILE A 294 8.90 9.26 0.48
C ILE A 294 8.01 8.84 -0.71
N GLU A 295 7.46 7.63 -0.69
CA GLU A 295 6.53 7.17 -1.73
C GLU A 295 5.24 7.98 -1.76
N GLY A 296 4.61 8.19 -0.60
CA GLY A 296 3.38 9.00 -0.52
C GLY A 296 3.61 10.44 -0.96
N ALA A 297 4.75 11.03 -0.61
CA ALA A 297 5.12 12.38 -1.03
C ALA A 297 5.37 12.42 -2.54
N SER A 298 6.06 11.43 -3.09
CA SER A 298 6.29 11.33 -4.54
C SER A 298 4.97 11.21 -5.31
N LEU A 299 4.04 10.37 -4.83
CA LEU A 299 2.72 10.19 -5.42
C LEU A 299 1.91 11.50 -5.36
N LEU A 300 1.85 12.15 -4.20
CA LEU A 300 1.17 13.45 -4.07
C LEU A 300 1.78 14.48 -5.02
N GLY A 301 3.11 14.53 -5.13
CA GLY A 301 3.84 15.48 -5.97
C GLY A 301 3.51 15.31 -7.45
N GLY A 302 3.43 14.06 -7.93
CA GLY A 302 2.99 13.76 -9.29
C GLY A 302 1.58 14.31 -9.58
N PHE A 303 0.67 14.25 -8.61
CA PHE A 303 -0.69 14.76 -8.78
C PHE A 303 -0.79 16.30 -8.78
N LEU A 304 0.24 17.04 -8.35
CA LEU A 304 0.27 18.51 -8.36
C LEU A 304 0.58 19.10 -9.74
N ALA A 305 -0.04 18.57 -10.80
CA ALA A 305 0.24 18.97 -12.18
C ALA A 305 -0.58 20.18 -12.66
N THR A 306 -1.64 20.57 -11.94
CA THR A 306 -2.55 21.65 -12.36
C THR A 306 -2.83 22.65 -11.24
N PRO A 307 -3.23 23.89 -11.57
CA PRO A 307 -3.46 24.91 -10.56
C PRO A 307 -4.53 24.55 -9.52
N MET A 308 -5.52 23.75 -9.91
CA MET A 308 -6.62 23.34 -9.05
C MET A 308 -6.13 22.45 -7.90
N TRP A 309 -5.36 21.39 -8.24
CA TRP A 309 -4.83 20.45 -7.25
C TRP A 309 -3.76 21.06 -6.36
N ILE A 310 -2.95 21.98 -6.92
CA ILE A 310 -2.01 22.79 -6.13
C ILE A 310 -2.76 23.66 -5.12
N SER A 311 -3.82 24.35 -5.55
CA SER A 311 -4.62 25.20 -4.66
C SER A 311 -5.22 24.38 -3.51
N GLN A 312 -5.76 23.20 -3.81
CA GLN A 312 -6.30 22.29 -2.81
C GLN A 312 -5.23 21.81 -1.81
N ALA A 313 -4.05 21.41 -2.28
CA ALA A 313 -2.96 20.98 -1.41
C ALA A 313 -2.43 22.13 -0.53
N LEU A 314 -2.38 23.36 -1.06
CA LEU A 314 -2.03 24.55 -0.28
C LEU A 314 -3.09 24.89 0.78
N ASP A 315 -4.38 24.77 0.46
CA ASP A 315 -5.47 24.96 1.44
C ASP A 315 -5.40 23.96 2.60
N LEU A 316 -4.95 22.73 2.31
CA LEU A 316 -4.72 21.70 3.34
C LEU A 316 -3.47 21.98 4.19
N GLY A 317 -2.59 22.88 3.75
CA GLY A 317 -1.38 23.27 4.46
C GLY A 317 -0.13 22.48 4.06
N LEU A 318 -0.01 22.09 2.78
CA LEU A 318 1.17 21.38 2.25
C LEU A 318 2.51 22.01 2.64
N LEU A 319 2.65 23.33 2.50
CA LEU A 319 3.90 24.02 2.84
C LEU A 319 4.22 23.90 4.33
N ILE A 320 3.23 24.10 5.19
CA ILE A 320 3.39 23.96 6.64
C ILE A 320 3.83 22.53 6.99
N LEU A 321 3.25 21.55 6.30
CA LEU A 321 3.58 20.14 6.50
C LEU A 321 5.04 19.83 6.12
N MET A 322 5.54 20.38 5.02
CA MET A 322 6.94 20.22 4.60
C MET A 322 7.93 20.69 5.68
N PHE A 323 7.66 21.84 6.32
CA PHE A 323 8.50 22.35 7.41
C PHE A 323 8.39 21.52 8.70
N LYS A 324 7.27 20.82 8.92
CA LYS A 324 7.10 19.92 10.07
C LYS A 324 7.85 18.58 9.91
N ALA A 325 8.36 18.27 8.72
CA ALA A 325 9.07 17.01 8.45
C ALA A 325 10.54 16.97 8.96
N LYS A 326 10.94 17.90 9.84
CA LYS A 326 12.29 18.04 10.42
C LYS A 326 12.98 16.71 10.78
N ARG A 327 12.23 15.80 11.39
CA ARG A 327 12.75 14.50 11.83
C ARG A 327 13.18 13.60 10.67
N PHE A 328 12.44 13.60 9.57
CA PHE A 328 12.78 12.82 8.38
C PHE A 328 13.98 13.42 7.64
N PHE A 329 14.14 14.74 7.66
CA PHE A 329 15.37 15.37 7.15
C PHE A 329 16.61 15.01 7.98
N ALA A 330 16.47 14.93 9.30
CA ALA A 330 17.54 14.43 10.16
C ALA A 330 17.87 12.97 9.87
N TYR A 331 16.86 12.15 9.60
CA TYR A 331 17.04 10.76 9.21
C TYR A 331 17.76 10.61 7.87
N ASP A 332 17.36 11.34 6.83
CA ASP A 332 18.03 11.31 5.51
C ASP A 332 19.54 11.61 5.64
N LYS A 333 19.91 12.56 6.51
CA LYS A 333 21.32 12.90 6.79
C LYS A 333 22.07 11.76 7.51
N ILE A 334 21.43 11.07 8.45
CA ILE A 334 22.02 9.91 9.13
C ILE A 334 22.21 8.75 8.13
N ARG A 335 21.20 8.48 7.29
CA ARG A 335 21.24 7.42 6.27
C ARG A 335 22.40 7.66 5.31
N GLU A 336 22.55 8.87 4.80
CA GLU A 336 23.65 9.27 3.92
C GLU A 336 25.05 9.03 4.54
N SER A 337 25.18 9.18 5.85
CA SER A 337 26.46 8.93 6.53
C SER A 337 26.78 7.46 6.77
N LYS A 338 25.77 6.58 6.80
CA LYS A 338 25.90 5.16 7.20
C LYS A 338 25.77 4.19 6.04
N GLU A 339 24.92 4.50 5.08
CA GLU A 339 24.56 3.63 3.98
C GLU A 339 24.95 4.31 2.67
N LYS A 340 25.66 3.61 1.78
CA LYS A 340 25.83 4.02 0.37
C LYS A 340 24.52 3.83 -0.42
N ASP A 341 23.38 4.09 0.21
CA ASP A 341 22.07 3.82 -0.37
C ASP A 341 21.61 5.01 -1.22
N CYS A 342 21.26 4.74 -2.47
CA CYS A 342 20.97 5.71 -3.53
C CYS A 342 19.49 6.12 -3.58
N GLY A 343 18.71 5.79 -2.54
CA GLY A 343 17.29 6.12 -2.46
C GLY A 343 17.02 7.63 -2.46
N ARG A 344 15.94 8.04 -3.15
CA ARG A 344 15.48 9.43 -3.22
C ARG A 344 15.25 10.00 -1.82
N LYS A 345 15.69 11.24 -1.55
CA LYS A 345 15.52 11.88 -0.24
C LYS A 345 14.21 12.66 -0.18
N LEU A 346 13.66 12.82 1.02
CA LEU A 346 12.42 13.60 1.19
C LEU A 346 12.62 15.07 0.81
N GLY A 347 13.82 15.61 1.09
CA GLY A 347 14.21 16.96 0.68
C GLY A 347 14.15 17.18 -0.84
N ASP A 348 14.56 16.18 -1.63
CA ASP A 348 14.51 16.26 -3.10
C ASP A 348 13.05 16.35 -3.59
N ILE A 349 12.19 15.48 -3.07
CA ILE A 349 10.78 15.41 -3.45
C ILE A 349 10.06 16.72 -3.10
N PHE A 350 10.29 17.26 -1.90
CA PHE A 350 9.68 18.54 -1.53
C PHE A 350 10.25 19.72 -2.32
N SER A 351 11.52 19.67 -2.73
CA SER A 351 12.11 20.67 -3.63
C SER A 351 11.40 20.69 -4.97
N GLU A 352 11.14 19.52 -5.57
CA GLU A 352 10.41 19.38 -6.83
C GLU A 352 8.96 19.87 -6.72
N MET A 353 8.27 19.51 -5.63
CA MET A 353 6.93 20.03 -5.35
C MET A 353 6.93 21.56 -5.26
N LEU A 354 7.88 22.15 -4.52
CA LEU A 354 8.01 23.59 -4.42
C LEU A 354 8.26 24.23 -5.78
N ASN A 355 9.15 23.65 -6.59
CA ASN A 355 9.43 24.15 -7.94
C ASN A 355 8.20 24.08 -8.84
N THR A 356 7.42 23.00 -8.74
CA THR A 356 6.13 22.89 -9.44
C THR A 356 5.17 23.99 -9.01
N ILE A 357 5.01 24.23 -7.70
CA ILE A 357 4.16 25.29 -7.17
C ILE A 357 4.60 26.68 -7.66
N LYS A 358 5.92 26.94 -7.72
CA LYS A 358 6.46 28.20 -8.24
C LYS A 358 6.08 28.47 -9.68
N VAL A 359 6.10 27.46 -10.55
CA VAL A 359 5.69 27.61 -11.95
C VAL A 359 4.25 28.14 -12.04
N PHE A 360 3.39 27.73 -11.11
CA PHE A 360 1.99 28.14 -11.04
C PHE A 360 1.72 29.32 -10.09
N ILE A 361 2.73 29.97 -9.51
CA ILE A 361 2.54 31.15 -8.64
C ILE A 361 1.96 32.35 -9.39
N VAL A 362 2.04 32.36 -10.73
CA VAL A 362 1.42 33.40 -11.57
C VAL A 362 -0.11 33.42 -11.44
N TYR A 363 -0.73 32.29 -11.04
CA TYR A 363 -2.17 32.21 -10.83
C TYR A 363 -2.54 32.83 -9.47
N PRO A 364 -3.44 33.85 -9.42
CA PRO A 364 -3.78 34.53 -8.17
C PRO A 364 -4.25 33.61 -7.05
N SER A 365 -5.04 32.58 -7.39
CA SER A 365 -5.55 31.59 -6.45
C SER A 365 -4.43 30.86 -5.71
N ILE A 366 -3.33 30.55 -6.39
CA ILE A 366 -2.15 29.89 -5.81
C ILE A 366 -1.31 30.90 -5.06
N ARG A 367 -1.04 32.06 -5.66
CA ARG A 367 -0.23 33.12 -5.05
C ARG A 367 -0.73 33.51 -3.67
N THR A 368 -2.04 33.77 -3.53
CA THR A 368 -2.63 34.17 -2.25
C THR A 368 -2.46 33.07 -1.19
N ARG A 369 -2.69 31.81 -1.54
CA ARG A 369 -2.55 30.66 -0.62
C ARG A 369 -1.09 30.42 -0.22
N PHE A 370 -0.17 30.55 -1.18
CA PHE A 370 1.27 30.45 -0.96
C PHE A 370 1.74 31.52 0.02
N LEU A 371 1.44 32.80 -0.26
CA LEU A 371 1.82 33.93 0.60
C LEU A 371 1.22 33.81 2.00
N LYS A 372 -0.04 33.36 2.12
CA LYS A 372 -0.68 33.10 3.43
C LYS A 372 0.08 32.03 4.22
N SER A 373 0.44 30.92 3.58
CA SER A 373 1.18 29.82 4.22
C SER A 373 2.59 30.25 4.61
N MET A 374 3.25 31.01 3.74
CA MET A 374 4.58 31.57 3.94
C MET A 374 4.61 32.50 5.15
N LYS A 375 3.66 33.44 5.25
CA LYS A 375 3.49 34.29 6.42
C LYS A 375 3.35 33.44 7.69
N HIS A 376 2.50 32.41 7.67
CA HIS A 376 2.31 31.52 8.82
C HIS A 376 3.59 30.77 9.23
N ILE A 377 4.39 30.29 8.25
CA ILE A 377 5.66 29.60 8.50
C ILE A 377 6.65 30.52 9.23
N ILE A 378 6.75 31.79 8.81
CA ILE A 378 7.60 32.81 9.44
C ILE A 378 7.10 33.16 10.83
N ASP A 379 5.82 33.53 10.94
CA ASP A 379 5.21 33.99 12.18
C ASP A 379 5.24 32.89 13.27
N SER A 380 5.18 31.62 12.86
CA SER A 380 5.24 30.47 13.77
C SER A 380 6.66 29.96 14.05
N GLY A 381 7.70 30.62 13.50
CA GLY A 381 9.09 30.21 13.67
C GLY A 381 9.46 28.86 13.07
N LEU A 382 8.65 28.33 12.14
CA LEU A 382 8.85 26.99 11.58
C LEU A 382 10.14 26.91 10.74
N GLU A 383 10.51 28.03 10.12
CA GLU A 383 11.70 28.14 9.32
C GLU A 383 12.99 28.15 10.17
N GLU A 384 12.98 28.93 11.26
CA GLU A 384 14.09 29.04 12.21
C GLU A 384 14.31 27.70 12.93
N ASN A 385 13.22 26.99 13.24
CA ASN A 385 13.25 25.71 13.91
C ASN A 385 13.63 24.51 13.01
N LEU A 386 13.69 24.71 11.69
CA LEU A 386 14.02 23.68 10.72
C LEU A 386 15.53 23.38 10.73
N GLN A 387 15.92 22.37 11.51
CA GLN A 387 17.30 21.87 11.62
C GLN A 387 17.34 20.33 11.63
N PRO A 388 18.08 19.67 10.74
CA PRO A 388 18.90 20.25 9.67
C PRO A 388 18.03 20.92 8.60
N ARG A 389 18.62 21.88 7.88
CA ARG A 389 18.05 22.43 6.64
C ARG A 389 18.43 21.50 5.48
N PRO A 390 17.46 20.75 4.92
CA PRO A 390 17.76 19.84 3.83
C PRO A 390 18.00 20.62 2.53
N GLU A 391 19.20 20.54 1.97
CA GLU A 391 19.39 20.82 0.56
C GLU A 391 18.95 19.59 -0.24
N PRO A 392 18.18 19.72 -1.35
CA PRO A 392 17.88 20.93 -2.13
C PRO A 392 16.58 21.68 -1.77
N PHE A 393 15.78 21.17 -0.82
CA PHE A 393 14.51 21.80 -0.42
C PHE A 393 14.71 23.25 0.04
N TRP A 394 15.75 23.51 0.83
CA TRP A 394 16.04 24.83 1.38
C TRP A 394 16.36 25.86 0.28
N SER A 395 17.25 25.53 -0.66
CA SER A 395 17.50 26.36 -1.85
C SER A 395 16.23 26.66 -2.65
N SER A 396 15.36 25.65 -2.84
CA SER A 396 14.07 25.84 -3.49
C SER A 396 13.13 26.74 -2.68
N TRP A 397 13.13 26.63 -1.34
CA TRP A 397 12.37 27.54 -0.50
C TRP A 397 12.84 28.98 -0.72
N GLU A 398 14.13 29.28 -0.55
CA GLU A 398 14.71 30.62 -0.64
C GLU A 398 14.45 31.30 -1.99
N THR A 399 14.54 30.55 -3.10
CA THR A 399 14.28 31.10 -4.43
C THR A 399 12.80 31.42 -4.69
N SER A 400 11.86 30.79 -3.96
CA SER A 400 10.42 31.14 -4.02
C SER A 400 10.15 32.59 -3.61
N TRP A 401 11.01 33.15 -2.77
CA TRP A 401 10.89 34.51 -2.24
C TRP A 401 11.19 35.57 -3.29
N CYS A 402 12.25 35.35 -4.08
CA CYS A 402 12.70 36.28 -5.10
C CYS A 402 11.64 36.48 -6.19
N GLY A 403 10.91 35.43 -6.56
CA GLY A 403 9.80 35.49 -7.52
C GLY A 403 8.57 36.25 -6.99
N CYS A 404 8.38 36.35 -5.67
CA CYS A 404 7.25 37.05 -5.06
C CYS A 404 7.57 38.53 -4.75
N ALA A 405 8.85 38.88 -4.56
CA ALA A 405 9.30 40.20 -4.09
C ALA A 405 9.01 41.38 -5.05
N GLY A 406 8.68 41.11 -6.32
CA GLY A 406 8.30 42.14 -7.29
C GLY A 406 6.86 42.66 -7.18
N THR A 407 6.09 42.27 -6.15
CA THR A 407 4.66 42.53 -6.09
C THR A 407 4.23 43.22 -4.79
N ARG A 408 3.32 44.21 -4.89
CA ARG A 408 2.89 45.14 -3.82
C ARG A 408 2.26 44.48 -2.57
N ASP A 409 2.04 43.16 -2.58
CA ASP A 409 1.33 42.41 -1.53
C ASP A 409 2.27 41.64 -0.58
N VAL A 410 3.60 41.77 -0.72
CA VAL A 410 4.55 41.13 0.20
C VAL A 410 4.69 42.01 1.46
N PRO A 411 4.32 41.52 2.66
CA PRO A 411 4.49 42.31 3.88
C PRO A 411 5.97 42.67 4.08
N ALA A 412 6.27 43.88 4.57
CA ALA A 412 7.66 44.36 4.73
C ALA A 412 8.57 43.38 5.52
N LYS A 413 8.03 42.64 6.51
CA LYS A 413 8.72 41.57 7.27
C LYS A 413 9.09 40.33 6.46
N VAL A 414 8.55 40.18 5.25
CA VAL A 414 8.71 39.04 4.33
C VAL A 414 9.66 39.41 3.17
N THR A 415 10.18 40.64 3.13
CA THR A 415 11.13 41.04 2.08
C THR A 415 12.54 40.45 2.32
N PRO A 416 13.31 40.14 1.25
CA PRO A 416 14.70 39.67 1.37
C PRO A 416 15.59 40.62 2.18
N GLN A 417 15.32 41.92 2.11
CA GLN A 417 16.06 42.98 2.81
C GLN A 417 15.90 42.88 4.34
N ALA A 418 14.65 42.74 4.83
CA ALA A 418 14.36 42.61 6.26
C ALA A 418 14.96 41.34 6.91
N ARG A 419 15.37 40.34 6.11
CA ARG A 419 16.05 39.13 6.57
C ARG A 419 17.57 39.23 6.58
N LYS A 420 18.18 39.99 5.66
CA LYS A 420 19.62 40.30 5.74
C LYS A 420 19.93 41.05 7.03
N ASP A 421 19.09 42.00 7.40
CA ASP A 421 19.26 42.79 8.63
C ASP A 421 19.13 41.94 9.91
N LYS A 422 18.38 40.82 9.87
CA LYS A 422 18.31 39.83 10.98
C LYS A 422 19.44 38.80 10.98
N LYS A 423 20.02 38.47 9.83
CA LYS A 423 21.17 37.54 9.71
C LYS A 423 22.50 38.22 10.05
N PHE A 424 22.57 39.54 9.89
CA PHE A 424 23.72 40.39 10.19
C PHE A 424 23.40 41.38 11.32
N GLY A 425 22.92 40.89 12.46
CA GLY A 425 22.58 41.74 13.60
C GLY A 425 23.68 42.74 13.93
N ILE A 426 23.44 44.00 13.54
CA ILE A 426 23.72 45.19 14.33
C ILE A 426 22.57 45.29 15.35
#